data_AF-A0AA86YN70-F1
#
_entry.id   AF-A0AA86YN70-F1
#
_cell.length_a   1.000
_cell.length_b   1.000
_cell.length_c   1.000
_cell.angle_alpha   90.00
_cell.angle_beta   90.00
_cell.angle_gamma   90.00
#
_symmetry.space_group_name_H-M   'P 1'
#
loop_
_entity.id
_entity.type
_entity.pdbx_description
1 polymer ?
#
loop_
_entity_poly.entity_id
_entity_poly.type
_entity_poly.pdbx_seq_one_letter_code
_entity_poly.pdbx_strand_id
1 'polypeptide(L)' 'MRQEAAGIAVCLILYSIWSFQTESEVMCDRFYQLRDYASQHSESAAIFHLID' A
#
# COMPACT_ATOMS: atom_id res chain seq x y z
N MET A 1 -16.02 -1.39 4.47
CA MET A 1 -14.77 -0.89 3.90
C MET A 1 -14.95 0.58 3.59
N ARG A 2 -14.24 1.49 4.27
CA ARG A 2 -14.25 2.91 3.91
C ARG A 2 -13.55 3.15 2.57
N GLN A 3 -13.97 4.18 1.85
CA GLN A 3 -13.33 4.64 0.61
C GLN A 3 -11.83 4.93 0.82
N GLU A 4 -11.46 5.38 2.01
CA GLU A 4 -10.08 5.61 2.42
C GLU A 4 -9.24 4.31 2.41
N ALA A 5 -9.78 3.22 2.96
CA ALA A 5 -9.11 1.91 2.98
C ALA A 5 -8.89 1.36 1.56
N ALA A 6 -9.89 1.50 0.69
CA ALA A 6 -9.76 1.14 -0.73
C ALA A 6 -8.69 1.99 -1.44
N GLY A 7 -8.60 3.28 -1.13
CA GLY A 7 -7.55 4.16 -1.65
C GLY A 7 -6.15 3.72 -1.21
N ILE A 8 -5.97 3.36 0.06
CA ILE A 8 -4.70 2.85 0.60
C ILE A 8 -4.30 1.56 -0.13
N ALA A 9 -5.24 0.63 -0.34
CA ALA A 9 -4.99 -0.61 -1.07
C ALA A 9 -4.53 -0.36 -2.53
N VAL A 10 -5.22 0.53 -3.25
CA VAL A 10 -4.84 0.89 -4.63
C VAL A 10 -3.45 1.56 -4.66
N CYS A 11 -3.16 2.46 -3.73
CA CYS A 11 -1.84 3.08 -3.62
C CYS A 11 -0.73 2.06 -3.34
N LEU A 12 -0.96 1.05 -2.48
CA LEU A 12 0.00 -0.02 -2.22
C LEU A 12 0.34 -0.82 -3.48
N ILE A 13 -0.68 -1.19 -4.26
CA ILE A 13 -0.50 -1.89 -5.54
C ILE A 13 0.32 -1.04 -6.52
N LEU A 14 -0.03 0.24 -6.66
CA LEU A 14 0.66 1.16 -7.56
C LEU A 14 2.13 1.32 -7.19
N TYR A 15 2.44 1.53 -5.91
CA TYR A 15 3.82 1.64 -5.46
C TYR A 15 4.60 0.35 -5.66
N SER A 16 3.99 -0.82 -5.46
CA SER A 16 4.64 -2.12 -5.74
C SER A 16 4.98 -2.28 -7.23
N ILE A 17 4.08 -1.88 -8.12
CA ILE A 17 4.31 -1.94 -9.57
C ILE A 17 5.42 -0.97 -9.95
N TRP A 18 5.36 0.26 -9.45
CA TRP A 18 6.33 1.29 -9.78
C TRP A 18 7.70 1.02 -9.19
N SER A 19 7.80 0.48 -7.97
CA SER A 19 9.08 0.07 -7.40
C SER A 19 9.73 -1.02 -8.25
N PHE A 20 8.94 -1.94 -8.80
CA PHE A 20 9.46 -2.98 -9.70
C PHE A 20 9.82 -2.44 -11.09
N GLN A 21 9.00 -1.55 -11.65
CA GLN A 21 9.24 -0.98 -12.99
C GLN A 21 10.38 0.03 -13.03
N THR A 22 10.57 0.81 -11.96
CA THR A 22 11.59 1.87 -11.92
C THR A 22 12.85 1.44 -11.18
N GLU A 23 12.84 0.28 -10.53
CA GLU A 23 13.90 -0.20 -9.63
C GLU A 23 14.35 0.88 -8.63
N SER A 24 13.44 1.80 -8.28
CA SER A 24 13.74 2.95 -7.46
C SER A 24 13.62 2.60 -5.99
N GLU A 25 14.73 2.71 -5.27
CA GLU A 25 14.79 2.53 -3.82
C GLU A 25 13.86 3.50 -3.08
N VAL A 26 13.71 4.73 -3.59
CA VAL A 26 12.77 5.72 -3.06
C VAL A 26 11.31 5.23 -3.15
N MET A 27 10.94 4.56 -4.25
CA MET A 27 9.58 4.00 -4.39
C MET A 27 9.38 2.81 -3.46
N CYS A 28 10.42 2.02 -3.23
CA CYS A 28 10.42 0.92 -2.26
C CYS A 28 10.22 1.45 -0.83
N ASP A 29 10.94 2.51 -0.43
CA ASP A 29 10.76 3.17 0.87
C ASP A 29 9.33 3.74 1.04
N ARG A 30 8.78 4.33 -0.01
CA ARG A 30 7.39 4.82 -0.02
C ARG A 30 6.38 3.69 0.13
N PHE A 31 6.61 2.55 -0.53
CA PHE A 31 5.79 1.36 -0.34
C PHE A 31 5.82 0.89 1.11
N TYR A 32 7.00 0.78 1.74
CA TYR A 32 7.10 0.34 3.13
C TYR A 32 6.46 1.33 4.11
N GLN A 33 6.65 2.64 3.92
CA GLN A 33 5.97 3.66 4.73
C GLN A 33 4.45 3.55 4.63
N LEU A 34 3.92 3.39 3.42
CA LEU A 34 2.48 3.26 3.21
C LEU A 34 1.95 1.96 3.81
N ARG A 35 2.72 0.87 3.72
CA ARG A 35 2.36 -0.43 4.31
C ARG A 35 2.28 -0.35 5.82
N ASP A 36 3.23 0.35 6.45
CA ASP A 36 3.21 0.57 7.89
C ASP A 36 2.00 1.42 8.33
N TYR A 37 1.71 2.49 7.59
CA TYR A 37 0.51 3.29 7.79
C TYR A 37 -0.78 2.45 7.66
N ALA A 38 -0.85 1.59 6.64
CA ALA A 38 -1.97 0.68 6.43
C ALA A 38 -2.12 -0.32 7.58
N SER A 39 -1.02 -0.79 8.17
CA SER A 39 -1.01 -1.72 9.31
C SER A 39 -1.58 -1.09 10.58
N GLN A 40 -1.34 0.20 10.79
CA GLN A 40 -1.88 0.98 11.91
C GLN A 40 -3.35 1.37 11.72
N HIS A 41 -3.92 1.16 10.52
CA HIS A 41 -5.31 1.49 10.23
C HIS A 41 -6.27 0.50 10.88
N SER A 42 -7.39 1.01 11.40
CA SER A 42 -8.47 0.19 11.96
C SER A 42 -9.05 -0.85 10.99
N GLU A 43 -8.88 -0.64 9.68
CA GLU A 43 -9.32 -1.56 8.62
C GLU A 43 -8.14 -2.29 7.96
N SER A 44 -6.97 -2.36 8.61
CA SER A 44 -5.74 -2.98 8.06
C SER A 44 -5.99 -4.39 7.50
N ALA A 45 -6.69 -5.23 8.26
CA ALA A 45 -7.04 -6.59 7.82
C ALA A 45 -7.83 -6.60 6.51
N ALA A 46 -8.76 -5.66 6.33
CA ALA A 46 -9.54 -5.55 5.10
C ALA A 46 -8.72 -5.00 3.94
N ILE A 47 -7.81 -4.05 4.20
CA ILE A 47 -6.87 -3.51 3.20
C ILE A 47 -5.94 -4.61 2.70
N PHE A 48 -5.32 -5.36 3.61
CA PHE A 48 -4.43 -6.47 3.25
C PHE A 48 -5.18 -7.58 2.53
N HIS A 49 -6.40 -7.92 2.96
CA HIS A 49 -7.22 -8.91 2.25
C HIS A 49 -7.61 -8.48 0.83
N LEU A 50 -7.58 -7.19 0.50
CA LEU A 50 -7.87 -6.69 -0.84
C LEU A 50 -6.67 -6.75 -1.79
N ILE A 51 -5.46 -6.78 -1.23
CA ILE A 51 -4.19 -6.74 -1.99
C ILE A 51 -3.41 -8.06 -1.95
N ASP A 52 -3.82 -9.02 -1.12
CA ASP A 52 -3.34 -10.41 -1.12
C ASP A 52 -3.72 -11.11 -2.44
#